data_AF-A0A956E9C7-F1
#
_entry.id   AF-A0A956E9C7-F1
#
_cell.length_a   1.000
_cell.length_b   1.000
_cell.length_c   1.000
_cell.angle_alpha   90.00
_cell.angle_beta   90.00
_cell.angle_gamma   90.00
#
_symmetry.space_group_name_H-M   'P 1'
#
loop_
_entity.id
_entity.type
_entity.pdbx_description
1 polymer ?
#
loop_
_entity_poly.entity_id
_entity_poly.type
_entity_poly.pdbx_seq_one_letter_code
_entity_poly.pdbx_strand_id
1 'polypeptide(L)'
;DPTDPNANPQSHGNFVFLEPYQEPPSPARDTLDFATAIRKADVYLLMDTTYSMNAAITSLKAGVATPTTGLIDRVRGVISDVWFGAGDNRDYPAGGYGNAGWGDYAYRNVADLTVDSGAVQTAVNTFSLGNGEDVPESHVPALYAAISGAGLPGVSLPNGGSLPPRTDCPAGHWGYPCFRPDSVPILVMMTDAQSHNGPSGATNNYNDGAIGGHAPTYSEFITAANDRKAKVIGIHVNGGNGLGTLQSIARDTGAVDGGGNPLVTNWNPGTPISDAVVNQIQILADQTPIEVTVRFVDDPSDSVETFGAFVDHLEANPNGDPGRGCVALPAVDTNADTYLDTFSAVKPGTRVCFDIIVKQNDTVQPTGEPQLFKATLEVVGDGITVLDSRDVYFLVPPVVEIDPNPPA
;
A
#
# COMPACT_ATOMS: atom_id res chain seq x y z
N ASP A 1 13.22 14.07 28.55
CA ASP A 1 14.20 14.28 29.64
C ASP A 1 13.43 14.09 30.94
N PRO A 2 13.79 13.13 31.82
CA PRO A 2 13.07 12.90 33.08
C PRO A 2 13.15 14.07 34.09
N THR A 3 13.98 15.07 33.83
CA THR A 3 14.18 16.24 34.69
C THR A 3 13.54 17.53 34.16
N ASP A 4 12.96 17.49 32.96
CA ASP A 4 12.19 18.62 32.41
C ASP A 4 10.75 18.55 32.94
N PRO A 5 10.30 19.51 33.78
CA PRO A 5 8.94 19.52 34.32
C PRO A 5 7.85 19.71 33.24
N ASN A 6 8.24 20.12 32.03
CA ASN A 6 7.32 20.22 30.88
C ASN A 6 7.36 18.97 29.99
N ALA A 7 8.22 17.99 30.26
CA ALA A 7 8.30 16.74 29.53
C ALA A 7 7.33 15.71 30.14
N ASN A 8 6.10 15.67 29.64
CA ASN A 8 5.10 14.68 30.01
C ASN A 8 4.50 14.02 28.75
N PRO A 9 3.76 12.90 28.85
CA PRO A 9 3.22 12.25 27.66
C PRO A 9 2.38 13.20 26.79
N GLN A 10 1.58 14.09 27.39
CA GLN A 10 0.77 15.09 26.66
C GLN A 10 1.64 16.10 25.91
N SER A 11 2.78 16.53 26.46
CA SER A 11 3.72 17.43 25.79
C SER A 11 4.44 16.78 24.60
N HIS A 12 4.42 15.45 24.50
CA HIS A 12 4.91 14.68 23.36
C HIS A 12 3.77 14.25 22.41
N GLY A 13 2.53 14.67 22.69
CA GLY A 13 1.34 14.34 21.92
C GLY A 13 0.78 12.94 22.16
N ASN A 14 1.08 12.33 23.31
CA ASN A 14 0.47 11.08 23.78
C ASN A 14 -0.72 11.37 24.72
N PHE A 15 -1.66 10.44 24.79
CA PHE A 15 -2.91 10.61 25.54
C PHE A 15 -2.74 10.12 26.97
N VAL A 16 -3.35 10.83 27.91
CA VAL A 16 -3.40 10.38 29.30
C VAL A 16 -4.81 10.60 29.82
N PHE A 17 -5.47 9.49 30.11
CA PHE A 17 -6.78 9.46 30.75
C PHE A 17 -6.60 9.04 32.20
N LEU A 18 -7.16 9.82 33.12
CA LEU A 18 -7.33 9.40 34.50
C LEU A 18 -8.62 8.58 34.60
N GLU A 19 -8.49 7.32 35.04
CA GLU A 19 -9.55 6.31 35.05
C GLU A 19 -9.85 5.84 36.50
N PRO A 20 -10.38 6.71 37.36
CA PRO A 20 -10.73 6.34 38.73
C PRO A 20 -11.87 5.31 38.73
N TYR A 21 -11.76 4.29 39.57
CA TYR A 21 -12.75 3.22 39.62
C TYR A 21 -14.10 3.75 40.11
N GLN A 22 -15.16 3.46 39.36
CA GLN A 22 -16.54 3.91 39.64
C GLN A 22 -16.72 5.43 39.73
N GLU A 23 -15.82 6.19 39.10
CA GLU A 23 -15.86 7.65 39.01
C GLU A 23 -15.66 8.10 37.55
N PRO A 24 -16.14 9.29 37.16
CA PRO A 24 -15.99 9.78 35.80
C PRO A 24 -14.51 9.91 35.38
N PRO A 25 -14.15 9.52 34.14
CA PRO A 25 -12.80 9.67 33.63
C PRO A 25 -12.47 11.15 33.36
N SER A 26 -11.18 11.47 33.32
CA SER A 26 -10.69 12.82 33.05
C SER A 26 -9.47 12.83 32.13
N PRO A 27 -9.55 13.47 30.94
CA PRO A 27 -10.77 14.00 30.32
C PRO A 27 -11.70 12.87 29.85
N ALA A 28 -12.98 13.15 29.59
CA ALA A 28 -13.90 12.14 29.03
C ALA A 28 -13.73 11.93 27.50
N ARG A 29 -13.01 12.84 26.85
CA ARG A 29 -12.71 12.84 25.41
C ARG A 29 -11.38 13.53 25.18
N ASP A 30 -10.63 13.06 24.21
CA ASP A 30 -9.52 13.83 23.62
C ASP A 30 -9.50 13.65 22.10
N THR A 31 -8.93 14.64 21.40
CA THR A 31 -8.88 14.72 19.95
C THR A 31 -7.44 14.58 19.48
N LEU A 32 -7.22 13.73 18.48
CA LEU A 32 -5.92 13.46 17.91
C LEU A 32 -5.83 13.90 16.46
N ASP A 33 -4.80 14.68 16.13
CA ASP A 33 -4.44 15.00 14.76
C ASP A 33 -3.34 14.08 14.22
N PHE A 34 -3.54 13.56 13.01
CA PHE A 34 -2.59 12.65 12.36
C PHE A 34 -2.16 13.14 10.99
N ALA A 35 -0.90 12.86 10.63
CA ALA A 35 -0.42 13.07 9.27
C ALA A 35 -0.75 11.86 8.39
N THR A 36 -1.34 12.09 7.22
CA THR A 36 -1.80 11.03 6.30
C THR A 36 -0.83 10.76 5.14
N ALA A 37 0.45 11.06 5.33
CA ALA A 37 1.46 10.84 4.29
C ALA A 37 1.82 9.35 4.19
N ILE A 38 1.93 8.83 2.97
CA ILE A 38 2.40 7.45 2.74
C ILE A 38 3.86 7.34 3.17
N ARG A 39 4.16 6.46 4.12
CA ARG A 39 5.53 6.24 4.63
C ARG A 39 6.15 4.95 4.12
N LYS A 40 5.34 3.95 3.77
CA LYS A 40 5.76 2.60 3.41
C LYS A 40 5.10 2.13 2.12
N ALA A 41 5.90 1.77 1.12
CA ALA A 41 5.40 1.29 -0.17
C ALA A 41 6.33 0.24 -0.80
N ASP A 42 5.77 -0.61 -1.64
CA ASP A 42 6.49 -1.60 -2.41
C ASP A 42 6.33 -1.31 -3.89
N VAL A 43 7.43 -0.97 -4.56
CA VAL A 43 7.41 -0.56 -5.97
C VAL A 43 7.93 -1.70 -6.84
N TYR A 44 7.03 -2.32 -7.60
CA TYR A 44 7.38 -3.39 -8.53
C TYR A 44 7.44 -2.88 -9.96
N LEU A 45 8.63 -2.91 -10.56
CA LEU A 45 8.86 -2.50 -11.95
C LEU A 45 8.49 -3.66 -12.88
N LEU A 46 7.41 -3.51 -13.66
CA LEU A 46 6.95 -4.51 -14.62
C LEU A 46 7.14 -3.97 -16.05
N MET A 47 8.15 -4.51 -16.73
CA MET A 47 8.56 -4.07 -18.06
C MET A 47 8.04 -5.02 -19.13
N ASP A 48 7.31 -4.49 -20.09
CA ASP A 48 7.11 -5.16 -21.36
C ASP A 48 8.46 -5.26 -22.09
N THR A 49 8.83 -6.48 -22.47
CA THR A 49 10.12 -6.75 -23.12
C THR A 49 9.99 -7.21 -24.56
N THR A 50 8.88 -6.93 -25.24
CA THR A 50 8.75 -7.23 -26.67
C THR A 50 9.56 -6.28 -27.55
N TYR A 51 9.63 -6.60 -28.84
CA TYR A 51 10.66 -6.12 -29.76
C TYR A 51 10.75 -4.58 -29.84
N SER A 52 9.63 -3.87 -29.70
CA SER A 52 9.55 -2.41 -29.75
C SER A 52 10.14 -1.70 -28.51
N MET A 53 10.28 -2.41 -27.39
CA MET A 53 10.55 -1.82 -26.07
C MET A 53 12.03 -1.48 -25.81
N ASN A 54 12.92 -1.61 -26.80
CA ASN A 54 14.37 -1.47 -26.62
C ASN A 54 14.80 -0.15 -25.96
N ALA A 55 14.18 0.95 -26.39
CA ALA A 55 14.50 2.28 -25.85
C ALA A 55 14.09 2.40 -24.37
N ALA A 56 12.92 1.86 -24.00
CA ALA A 56 12.42 1.87 -22.64
C ALA A 56 13.26 0.96 -21.72
N ILE A 57 13.60 -0.25 -22.16
CA ILE A 57 14.49 -1.18 -21.44
C ILE A 57 15.84 -0.51 -21.17
N THR A 58 16.44 0.10 -22.19
CA THR A 58 17.74 0.78 -22.07
C THR A 58 17.67 1.96 -21.09
N SER A 59 16.62 2.77 -21.20
CA SER A 59 16.39 3.91 -20.30
C SER A 59 16.16 3.46 -18.86
N LEU A 60 15.41 2.37 -18.64
CA LEU A 60 15.16 1.83 -17.30
C LEU A 60 16.45 1.30 -16.67
N LYS A 61 17.25 0.52 -17.41
CA LYS A 61 18.57 0.04 -16.96
C LYS A 61 19.45 1.20 -16.52
N ALA A 62 19.53 2.27 -17.32
CA ALA A 62 20.29 3.47 -16.96
C ALA A 62 19.72 4.18 -15.71
N GLY A 63 18.40 4.25 -15.59
CA GLY A 63 17.71 4.87 -14.46
C GLY A 63 17.97 4.15 -13.13
N VAL A 64 17.92 2.82 -13.10
CA VAL A 64 18.16 2.03 -11.88
C VAL A 64 19.66 1.91 -11.55
N ALA A 65 20.54 2.05 -12.53
CA ALA A 65 21.98 1.97 -12.34
C ALA A 65 22.63 3.24 -11.78
N THR A 66 21.88 4.36 -11.73
CA THR A 66 22.40 5.65 -11.27
C THR A 66 22.19 5.82 -9.76
N PRO A 67 23.25 5.81 -8.93
CA PRO A 67 23.11 6.06 -7.50
C PRO A 67 22.83 7.54 -7.21
N THR A 68 22.19 7.82 -6.08
CA THR A 68 21.83 9.12 -5.51
C THR A 68 20.79 9.92 -6.30
N THR A 69 20.83 9.86 -7.63
CA THR A 69 19.97 10.64 -8.53
C THR A 69 19.18 9.78 -9.51
N GLY A 70 19.37 8.46 -9.50
CA GLY A 70 18.58 7.53 -10.29
C GLY A 70 17.21 7.25 -9.70
N LEU A 71 16.51 6.31 -10.34
CA LEU A 71 15.11 6.00 -10.07
C LEU A 71 14.88 5.61 -8.60
N ILE A 72 15.66 4.66 -8.09
CA ILE A 72 15.47 4.07 -6.76
C ILE A 72 15.60 5.13 -5.67
N ASP A 73 16.69 5.90 -5.69
CA ASP A 73 16.97 6.88 -4.63
C ASP A 73 16.02 8.08 -4.70
N ARG A 74 15.61 8.49 -5.90
CA ARG A 74 14.61 9.57 -6.05
C ARG A 74 13.25 9.17 -5.50
N VAL A 75 12.78 7.95 -5.76
CA VAL A 75 11.53 7.46 -5.18
C VAL A 75 11.61 7.34 -3.66
N ARG A 76 12.76 6.92 -3.11
CA ARG A 76 13.00 6.93 -1.65
C ARG A 76 13.06 8.33 -1.04
N GLY A 77 13.32 9.34 -1.86
CA GLY A 77 13.16 10.74 -1.48
C GLY A 77 11.69 11.20 -1.40
N VAL A 78 10.76 10.47 -2.04
CA VAL A 78 9.32 10.73 -2.01
C VAL A 78 8.65 9.99 -0.85
N ILE A 79 8.93 8.69 -0.73
CA ILE A 79 8.35 7.79 0.29
C ILE A 79 9.51 7.18 1.09
N SER A 80 9.46 7.29 2.42
CA SER A 80 10.61 7.01 3.29
C SER A 80 11.02 5.53 3.36
N ASP A 81 10.09 4.58 3.27
CA ASP A 81 10.35 3.14 3.38
C ASP A 81 9.87 2.41 2.11
N VAL A 82 10.72 2.40 1.09
CA VAL A 82 10.44 1.76 -0.20
C VAL A 82 11.35 0.57 -0.48
N TRP A 83 10.72 -0.57 -0.72
CA TRP A 83 11.35 -1.74 -1.33
C TRP A 83 11.03 -1.79 -2.81
N PHE A 84 11.95 -2.35 -3.58
CA PHE A 84 11.86 -2.48 -5.02
C PHE A 84 11.95 -3.93 -5.45
N GLY A 85 11.15 -4.30 -6.44
CA GLY A 85 11.22 -5.57 -7.15
C GLY A 85 11.14 -5.33 -8.64
N ALA A 86 11.43 -6.35 -9.43
CA ALA A 86 11.43 -6.23 -10.88
C ALA A 86 11.04 -7.53 -11.57
N GLY A 87 10.27 -7.40 -12.63
CA GLY A 87 10.04 -8.49 -13.58
C GLY A 87 9.59 -7.97 -14.93
N ASP A 88 9.36 -8.91 -15.82
CA ASP A 88 9.02 -8.63 -17.20
C ASP A 88 7.98 -9.59 -17.76
N ASN A 89 7.37 -9.17 -18.85
CA ASN A 89 6.42 -9.96 -19.60
C ASN A 89 6.65 -9.78 -21.11
N ARG A 90 6.10 -10.72 -21.88
CA ARG A 90 6.02 -10.71 -23.34
C ARG A 90 4.63 -11.20 -23.70
N ASP A 91 4.52 -12.43 -24.18
CA ASP A 91 3.26 -13.13 -24.40
C ASP A 91 3.31 -14.62 -24.02
N TYR A 92 2.15 -15.27 -23.93
CA TYR A 92 2.01 -16.72 -23.87
C TYR A 92 2.69 -17.39 -25.07
N PRO A 93 3.64 -18.31 -24.86
CA PRO A 93 4.36 -19.00 -25.94
C PRO A 93 3.53 -20.07 -26.69
N ALA A 94 2.27 -19.76 -27.05
CA ALA A 94 1.35 -20.66 -27.70
C ALA A 94 0.29 -19.89 -28.54
N GLY A 95 -0.52 -20.64 -29.30
CA GLY A 95 -1.74 -20.11 -29.93
C GLY A 95 -1.56 -19.04 -31.02
N GLY A 96 -0.32 -18.76 -31.44
CA GLY A 96 0.00 -17.65 -32.34
C GLY A 96 0.16 -16.30 -31.63
N TYR A 97 0.16 -16.30 -30.29
CA TYR A 97 0.44 -15.13 -29.46
C TYR A 97 1.93 -15.00 -29.15
N GLY A 98 2.66 -16.11 -29.04
CA GLY A 98 4.09 -16.08 -28.76
C GLY A 98 4.75 -17.40 -29.09
N ASN A 99 6.08 -17.44 -28.96
CA ASN A 99 6.87 -18.60 -29.36
C ASN A 99 7.79 -19.13 -28.27
N ALA A 100 7.57 -20.37 -27.84
CA ALA A 100 8.47 -21.07 -26.91
C ALA A 100 9.91 -21.16 -27.43
N GLY A 101 10.09 -21.36 -28.74
CA GLY A 101 11.39 -21.45 -29.39
C GLY A 101 12.15 -20.12 -29.44
N TRP A 102 11.47 -18.99 -29.26
CA TRP A 102 12.09 -17.65 -29.13
C TRP A 102 12.24 -17.22 -27.67
N GLY A 103 11.81 -18.07 -26.74
CA GLY A 103 11.92 -17.81 -25.32
C GLY A 103 10.82 -16.89 -24.78
N ASP A 104 9.66 -16.79 -25.44
CA ASP A 104 8.53 -16.00 -24.92
C ASP A 104 7.92 -16.63 -23.66
N TYR A 105 7.38 -15.78 -22.80
CA TYR A 105 6.72 -16.12 -21.55
C TYR A 105 5.71 -15.04 -21.18
N ALA A 106 4.62 -15.46 -20.55
CA ALA A 106 3.55 -14.54 -20.14
C ALA A 106 3.97 -13.67 -18.94
N TYR A 107 4.82 -14.16 -18.05
CA TYR A 107 5.33 -13.40 -16.92
C TYR A 107 6.56 -14.05 -16.33
N ARG A 108 7.51 -13.22 -15.89
CA ARG A 108 8.67 -13.62 -15.13
C ARG A 108 8.96 -12.61 -14.03
N ASN A 109 8.89 -13.07 -12.78
CA ASN A 109 9.50 -12.37 -11.66
C ASN A 109 11.02 -12.59 -11.69
N VAL A 110 11.81 -11.52 -11.60
CA VAL A 110 13.28 -11.59 -11.64
C VAL A 110 13.88 -11.23 -10.29
N ALA A 111 13.33 -10.24 -9.60
CA ALA A 111 13.66 -9.93 -8.21
C ALA A 111 12.39 -9.70 -7.39
N ASP A 112 12.31 -10.43 -6.29
CA ASP A 112 11.40 -10.11 -5.18
C ASP A 112 11.70 -8.71 -4.62
N LEU A 113 10.72 -8.18 -3.91
CA LEU A 113 10.82 -6.90 -3.23
C LEU A 113 11.94 -6.94 -2.18
N THR A 114 12.85 -5.98 -2.31
CA THR A 114 14.02 -5.86 -1.44
C THR A 114 14.42 -4.41 -1.26
N VAL A 115 15.10 -4.13 -0.15
CA VAL A 115 15.77 -2.83 0.09
C VAL A 115 17.09 -2.72 -0.70
N ASP A 116 17.66 -3.83 -1.17
CA ASP A 116 18.93 -3.86 -1.88
C ASP A 116 18.79 -3.35 -3.32
N SER A 117 19.27 -2.13 -3.57
CA SER A 117 19.25 -1.51 -4.90
C SER A 117 20.15 -2.23 -5.91
N GLY A 118 21.24 -2.87 -5.47
CA GLY A 118 22.13 -3.64 -6.33
C GLY A 118 21.49 -4.92 -6.84
N ALA A 119 20.68 -5.58 -6.00
CA ALA A 119 19.89 -6.75 -6.41
C ALA A 119 18.86 -6.38 -7.49
N VAL A 120 18.14 -5.27 -7.31
CA VAL A 120 17.16 -4.77 -8.29
C VAL A 120 17.83 -4.33 -9.59
N GLN A 121 18.96 -3.63 -9.51
CA GLN A 121 19.76 -3.27 -10.68
C GLN A 121 20.20 -4.52 -11.45
N THR A 122 20.68 -5.56 -10.75
CA THR A 122 21.08 -6.83 -11.36
C THR A 122 19.92 -7.48 -12.08
N ALA A 123 18.73 -7.50 -11.46
CA ALA A 123 17.51 -8.04 -12.05
C ALA A 123 17.09 -7.30 -13.33
N VAL A 124 16.96 -5.98 -13.27
CA VAL A 124 16.60 -5.15 -14.44
C VAL A 124 17.63 -5.28 -15.57
N ASN A 125 18.91 -5.48 -15.25
CA ASN A 125 19.95 -5.70 -16.26
C ASN A 125 19.75 -7.00 -17.06
N THR A 126 18.98 -7.97 -16.56
CA THR A 126 18.65 -9.21 -17.29
C THR A 126 17.56 -9.01 -18.34
N PHE A 127 16.81 -7.90 -18.31
CA PHE A 127 15.75 -7.65 -19.30
C PHE A 127 16.35 -7.57 -20.70
N SER A 128 15.78 -8.31 -21.63
CA SER A 128 16.23 -8.39 -23.01
C SER A 128 15.02 -8.52 -23.92
N LEU A 129 15.14 -7.99 -25.14
CA LEU A 129 14.07 -8.10 -26.13
C LEU A 129 13.67 -9.55 -26.37
N GLY A 130 12.36 -9.79 -26.34
CA GLY A 130 11.68 -10.92 -26.94
C GLY A 130 10.78 -10.45 -28.07
N ASN A 131 9.79 -11.27 -28.44
CA ASN A 131 8.92 -10.95 -29.56
C ASN A 131 7.46 -10.82 -29.13
N GLY A 132 6.78 -11.90 -28.77
CA GLY A 132 5.34 -11.86 -28.50
C GLY A 132 4.45 -11.91 -29.75
N GLU A 133 4.95 -12.40 -30.90
CA GLU A 133 4.31 -12.72 -32.22
C GLU A 133 3.16 -11.85 -32.80
N ASP A 134 2.20 -11.36 -32.01
CA ASP A 134 1.18 -10.39 -32.36
C ASP A 134 1.36 -9.03 -31.64
N VAL A 135 0.29 -8.23 -31.58
CA VAL A 135 0.38 -6.82 -31.11
C VAL A 135 -0.04 -6.66 -29.65
N PRO A 136 -1.15 -7.25 -29.17
CA PRO A 136 -1.48 -7.22 -27.76
C PRO A 136 -0.52 -8.12 -26.97
N GLU A 137 -0.25 -7.75 -25.73
CA GLU A 137 0.76 -8.44 -24.91
C GLU A 137 0.14 -8.95 -23.58
N SER A 138 0.87 -9.77 -22.84
CA SER A 138 0.39 -10.43 -21.61
C SER A 138 0.34 -9.56 -20.33
N HIS A 139 0.16 -8.23 -20.44
CA HIS A 139 0.16 -7.32 -19.28
C HIS A 139 -0.85 -7.72 -18.18
N VAL A 140 -2.09 -8.05 -18.55
CA VAL A 140 -3.13 -8.46 -17.58
C VAL A 140 -2.77 -9.76 -16.84
N PRO A 141 -2.41 -10.87 -17.52
CA PRO A 141 -1.88 -12.05 -16.84
C PRO A 141 -0.66 -11.75 -15.94
N ALA A 142 0.27 -10.93 -16.40
CA ALA A 142 1.47 -10.60 -15.64
C ALA A 142 1.15 -9.81 -14.36
N LEU A 143 0.29 -8.80 -14.45
CA LEU A 143 -0.19 -8.03 -13.30
C LEU A 143 -1.00 -8.90 -12.33
N TYR A 144 -1.87 -9.78 -12.84
CA TYR A 144 -2.62 -10.73 -12.03
C TYR A 144 -1.69 -11.66 -11.25
N ALA A 145 -0.72 -12.28 -11.92
CA ALA A 145 0.24 -13.17 -11.26
C ALA A 145 1.06 -12.41 -10.21
N ALA A 146 1.59 -11.22 -10.55
CA ALA A 146 2.35 -10.36 -9.64
C ALA A 146 1.58 -10.08 -8.34
N ILE A 147 0.32 -9.66 -8.43
CA ILE A 147 -0.49 -9.25 -7.27
C ILE A 147 -1.03 -10.46 -6.50
N SER A 148 -1.64 -11.42 -7.19
CA SER A 148 -2.30 -12.55 -6.54
C SER A 148 -1.31 -13.56 -5.97
N GLY A 149 -0.14 -13.70 -6.60
CA GLY A 149 0.79 -14.82 -6.36
C GLY A 149 0.30 -16.14 -6.98
N ALA A 150 -0.83 -16.11 -7.67
CA ALA A 150 -1.30 -17.24 -8.44
C ALA A 150 -0.36 -17.47 -9.63
N GLY A 151 -0.25 -18.74 -10.02
CA GLY A 151 0.45 -19.11 -11.24
C GLY A 151 -0.33 -18.72 -12.49
N LEU A 152 0.29 -18.93 -13.64
CA LEU A 152 -0.35 -18.82 -14.95
C LEU A 152 -0.46 -20.23 -15.56
N PRO A 153 -1.68 -20.76 -15.75
CA PRO A 153 -1.86 -22.10 -16.30
C PRO A 153 -1.57 -22.14 -17.81
N GLY A 154 -1.55 -23.34 -18.38
CA GLY A 154 -1.25 -23.53 -19.80
C GLY A 154 0.22 -23.31 -20.14
N VAL A 155 0.50 -23.04 -21.41
CA VAL A 155 1.84 -22.83 -21.95
C VAL A 155 2.23 -21.37 -21.70
N SER A 156 2.59 -21.03 -20.45
CA SER A 156 2.91 -19.66 -20.03
C SER A 156 4.43 -19.44 -19.86
N LEU A 157 5.23 -20.51 -19.94
CA LEU A 157 6.68 -20.51 -19.81
C LEU A 157 7.36 -21.03 -21.08
N PRO A 158 8.64 -20.68 -21.33
CA PRO A 158 9.34 -21.07 -22.57
C PRO A 158 9.56 -22.57 -22.71
N ASN A 159 9.48 -23.33 -21.61
CA ASN A 159 9.62 -24.78 -21.60
C ASN A 159 8.33 -25.52 -21.98
N GLY A 160 7.27 -24.80 -22.39
CA GLY A 160 5.96 -25.37 -22.70
C GLY A 160 5.08 -25.63 -21.46
N GLY A 161 5.55 -25.27 -20.27
CA GLY A 161 4.84 -25.47 -19.01
C GLY A 161 4.11 -24.23 -18.50
N SER A 162 3.42 -24.41 -17.38
CA SER A 162 2.73 -23.36 -16.64
C SER A 162 3.62 -22.74 -15.58
N LEU A 163 3.46 -21.44 -15.36
CA LEU A 163 4.02 -20.76 -14.20
C LEU A 163 3.28 -21.26 -12.95
N PRO A 164 3.95 -21.88 -11.96
CA PRO A 164 3.28 -22.39 -10.77
C PRO A 164 2.84 -21.23 -9.85
N PRO A 165 1.97 -21.45 -8.85
CA PRO A 165 1.74 -20.48 -7.79
C PRO A 165 3.00 -20.21 -6.94
N ARG A 166 3.16 -18.98 -6.46
CA ARG A 166 4.22 -18.59 -5.53
C ARG A 166 3.92 -19.18 -4.14
N THR A 167 4.92 -19.81 -3.50
CA THR A 167 4.73 -20.52 -2.20
C THR A 167 5.84 -20.28 -1.19
N ASP A 168 6.87 -19.53 -1.56
CA ASP A 168 8.15 -19.40 -0.86
C ASP A 168 8.41 -17.98 -0.35
N CYS A 169 7.38 -17.14 -0.25
CA CYS A 169 7.50 -15.81 0.34
C CYS A 169 7.75 -15.88 1.86
N PRO A 170 8.46 -14.89 2.43
CA PRO A 170 8.55 -14.73 3.88
C PRO A 170 7.17 -14.67 4.54
N ALA A 171 7.10 -15.01 5.84
CA ALA A 171 5.85 -15.03 6.58
C ALA A 171 5.10 -13.69 6.49
N GLY A 172 3.82 -13.73 6.15
CA GLY A 172 2.97 -12.55 5.97
C GLY A 172 3.17 -11.80 4.64
N HIS A 173 4.23 -12.10 3.88
CA HIS A 173 4.41 -11.53 2.55
C HIS A 173 3.57 -12.28 1.52
N TRP A 174 3.20 -11.59 0.44
CA TRP A 174 2.23 -12.12 -0.52
C TRP A 174 2.54 -11.71 -1.96
N GLY A 175 1.82 -12.30 -2.92
CA GLY A 175 2.03 -12.01 -4.34
C GLY A 175 3.31 -12.65 -4.86
N TYR A 176 3.52 -12.55 -6.16
CA TYR A 176 4.71 -13.12 -6.78
C TYR A 176 6.02 -12.48 -6.32
N PRO A 177 6.13 -11.14 -6.19
CA PRO A 177 7.36 -10.48 -5.74
C PRO A 177 7.44 -10.37 -4.21
N CYS A 178 6.59 -11.08 -3.45
CA CYS A 178 6.59 -11.09 -1.98
C CYS A 178 6.42 -9.71 -1.33
N PHE A 179 5.34 -9.01 -1.70
CA PHE A 179 4.89 -7.75 -1.10
C PHE A 179 4.80 -7.83 0.42
N ARG A 180 5.24 -6.78 1.09
CA ARG A 180 5.15 -6.63 2.55
C ARG A 180 3.69 -6.40 2.96
N PRO A 181 3.23 -7.02 4.07
CA PRO A 181 1.83 -6.98 4.48
C PRO A 181 1.30 -5.58 4.83
N ASP A 182 2.16 -4.65 5.20
CA ASP A 182 1.84 -3.32 5.71
C ASP A 182 2.36 -2.19 4.80
N SER A 183 2.56 -2.48 3.51
CA SER A 183 3.06 -1.52 2.51
C SER A 183 2.04 -1.29 1.40
N VAL A 184 1.98 -0.06 0.87
CA VAL A 184 1.18 0.22 -0.33
C VAL A 184 1.81 -0.48 -1.54
N PRO A 185 1.12 -1.43 -2.22
CA PRO A 185 1.67 -2.10 -3.39
C PRO A 185 1.51 -1.20 -4.62
N ILE A 186 2.61 -0.79 -5.23
CA ILE A 186 2.65 0.05 -6.42
C ILE A 186 3.31 -0.74 -7.55
N LEU A 187 2.56 -1.09 -8.59
CA LEU A 187 3.12 -1.71 -9.79
C LEU A 187 3.29 -0.65 -10.88
N VAL A 188 4.45 -0.62 -11.51
CA VAL A 188 4.77 0.29 -12.59
C VAL A 188 4.80 -0.49 -13.90
N MET A 189 3.70 -0.43 -14.64
CA MET A 189 3.56 -1.12 -15.92
C MET A 189 4.09 -0.24 -17.06
N MET A 190 5.09 -0.74 -17.81
CA MET A 190 5.71 0.00 -18.91
C MET A 190 5.52 -0.74 -20.23
N THR A 191 4.85 -0.13 -21.21
CA THR A 191 4.54 -0.76 -22.51
C THR A 191 4.17 0.29 -23.57
N ASP A 192 4.35 -0.03 -24.85
CA ASP A 192 3.74 0.68 -25.97
C ASP A 192 2.47 -0.02 -26.51
N ALA A 193 2.13 -1.22 -26.05
CA ALA A 193 1.10 -2.07 -26.65
C ALA A 193 -0.18 -2.18 -25.81
N GLN A 194 -1.27 -2.61 -26.46
CA GLN A 194 -2.46 -3.07 -25.74
C GLN A 194 -2.19 -4.39 -25.02
N SER A 195 -3.10 -4.81 -24.14
CA SER A 195 -2.99 -6.13 -23.51
C SER A 195 -4.02 -7.09 -24.06
N HIS A 196 -3.63 -8.36 -24.19
CA HIS A 196 -4.60 -9.44 -24.22
C HIS A 196 -5.40 -9.49 -22.92
N ASN A 197 -6.66 -9.92 -23.00
CA ASN A 197 -7.59 -9.88 -21.86
C ASN A 197 -7.71 -8.48 -21.21
N GLY A 198 -7.45 -7.43 -21.98
CA GLY A 198 -7.49 -6.04 -21.54
C GLY A 198 -8.91 -5.48 -21.33
N PRO A 199 -9.02 -4.18 -20.96
CA PRO A 199 -10.29 -3.50 -20.67
C PRO A 199 -11.24 -3.37 -21.88
N SER A 200 -10.77 -3.64 -23.10
CA SER A 200 -11.55 -3.56 -24.34
C SER A 200 -12.51 -4.75 -24.56
N GLY A 201 -12.73 -5.57 -23.53
CA GLY A 201 -13.58 -6.76 -23.59
C GLY A 201 -12.95 -7.87 -24.44
N ALA A 202 -13.78 -8.70 -25.09
CA ALA A 202 -13.33 -9.93 -25.75
C ALA A 202 -12.45 -9.75 -27.01
N THR A 203 -12.19 -8.51 -27.45
CA THR A 203 -11.57 -8.22 -28.77
C THR A 203 -10.15 -8.79 -28.89
N ASN A 204 -9.39 -8.80 -27.81
CA ASN A 204 -8.03 -9.32 -27.76
C ASN A 204 -7.91 -10.42 -26.69
N ASN A 205 -8.94 -11.23 -26.45
CA ASN A 205 -8.82 -12.26 -25.42
C ASN A 205 -7.93 -13.42 -25.86
N TYR A 206 -7.20 -14.00 -24.91
CA TYR A 206 -6.58 -15.30 -25.12
C TYR A 206 -7.66 -16.36 -25.38
N ASN A 207 -7.35 -17.28 -26.27
CA ASN A 207 -8.10 -18.51 -26.43
C ASN A 207 -7.53 -19.56 -25.48
N ASP A 208 -8.27 -19.87 -24.41
CA ASP A 208 -7.87 -20.83 -23.39
C ASP A 208 -7.51 -22.21 -23.96
N GLY A 209 -8.17 -22.66 -25.03
CA GLY A 209 -7.86 -23.91 -25.71
C GLY A 209 -6.54 -23.86 -26.49
N ALA A 210 -6.18 -22.69 -27.02
CA ALA A 210 -4.94 -22.49 -27.76
C ALA A 210 -3.71 -22.41 -26.85
N ILE A 211 -3.87 -21.82 -25.65
CA ILE A 211 -2.81 -21.77 -24.64
C ILE A 211 -2.81 -22.98 -23.70
N GLY A 212 -3.88 -23.78 -23.70
CA GLY A 212 -4.01 -24.99 -22.87
C GLY A 212 -4.29 -24.70 -21.38
N GLY A 213 -4.96 -23.59 -21.07
CA GLY A 213 -5.27 -23.17 -19.70
C GLY A 213 -6.11 -21.89 -19.68
N HIS A 214 -6.71 -21.56 -18.54
CA HIS A 214 -7.47 -20.33 -18.39
C HIS A 214 -6.55 -19.12 -18.14
N ALA A 215 -6.43 -18.22 -19.10
CA ALA A 215 -5.68 -16.98 -18.88
C ALA A 215 -6.53 -15.99 -18.06
N PRO A 216 -5.98 -15.35 -17.01
CA PRO A 216 -6.71 -14.40 -16.18
C PRO A 216 -7.36 -13.27 -16.98
N THR A 217 -8.62 -12.99 -16.69
CA THR A 217 -9.41 -11.91 -17.28
C THR A 217 -9.10 -10.56 -16.63
N TYR A 218 -9.46 -9.47 -17.31
CA TYR A 218 -9.37 -8.12 -16.74
C TYR A 218 -10.07 -8.00 -15.38
N SER A 219 -11.27 -8.59 -15.25
CA SER A 219 -12.05 -8.55 -14.02
C SER A 219 -11.38 -9.30 -12.86
N GLU A 220 -10.74 -10.43 -13.13
CA GLU A 220 -10.01 -11.19 -12.10
C GLU A 220 -8.77 -10.43 -11.64
N PHE A 221 -8.05 -9.78 -12.57
CA PHE A 221 -6.97 -8.86 -12.25
C PHE A 221 -7.45 -7.70 -11.38
N ILE A 222 -8.49 -6.97 -11.79
CA ILE A 222 -8.99 -5.82 -11.03
C ILE A 222 -9.50 -6.22 -9.65
N THR A 223 -10.16 -7.39 -9.53
CA THR A 223 -10.56 -7.94 -8.23
C THR A 223 -9.34 -8.19 -7.35
N ALA A 224 -8.33 -8.92 -7.86
CA ALA A 224 -7.12 -9.21 -7.10
C ALA A 224 -6.35 -7.93 -6.70
N ALA A 225 -6.31 -6.92 -7.57
CA ALA A 225 -5.68 -5.63 -7.28
C ALA A 225 -6.43 -4.87 -6.19
N ASN A 226 -7.76 -4.76 -6.29
CA ASN A 226 -8.57 -4.00 -5.34
C ASN A 226 -8.68 -4.69 -3.96
N ASP A 227 -8.70 -6.02 -3.91
CA ASP A 227 -8.63 -6.80 -2.66
C ASP A 227 -7.33 -6.54 -1.88
N ARG A 228 -6.27 -6.13 -2.59
CA ARG A 228 -4.96 -5.79 -2.03
C ARG A 228 -4.67 -4.29 -2.04
N LYS A 229 -5.66 -3.46 -2.42
CA LYS A 229 -5.55 -2.01 -2.67
C LYS A 229 -4.29 -1.62 -3.46
N ALA A 230 -3.87 -2.49 -4.38
CA ALA A 230 -2.71 -2.27 -5.22
C ALA A 230 -2.98 -1.14 -6.21
N LYS A 231 -2.01 -0.25 -6.38
CA LYS A 231 -2.05 0.85 -7.35
C LYS A 231 -1.21 0.47 -8.55
N VAL A 232 -1.77 0.55 -9.75
CA VAL A 232 -1.02 0.29 -10.98
C VAL A 232 -0.88 1.58 -11.78
N ILE A 233 0.35 2.11 -11.84
CA ILE A 233 0.67 3.30 -12.65
C ILE A 233 1.24 2.88 -14.01
N GLY A 234 1.00 3.70 -15.03
CA GLY A 234 1.40 3.39 -16.40
C GLY A 234 2.50 4.29 -16.95
N ILE A 235 3.50 3.70 -17.61
CA ILE A 235 4.43 4.41 -18.49
C ILE A 235 4.17 3.94 -19.91
N HIS A 236 3.38 4.71 -20.65
CA HIS A 236 3.13 4.44 -22.06
C HIS A 236 4.33 4.88 -22.88
N VAL A 237 4.91 3.98 -23.66
CA VAL A 237 5.99 4.31 -24.60
C VAL A 237 5.36 4.84 -25.89
N ASN A 238 5.64 6.09 -26.21
CA ASN A 238 4.98 6.77 -27.33
C ASN A 238 5.33 6.14 -28.68
N GLY A 239 4.33 5.99 -29.54
CA GLY A 239 4.46 5.33 -30.84
C GLY A 239 3.65 4.04 -30.97
N GLY A 240 3.15 3.48 -29.87
CA GLY A 240 2.24 2.33 -29.88
C GLY A 240 0.80 2.66 -29.45
N ASN A 241 0.01 1.61 -29.23
CA ASN A 241 -1.43 1.65 -28.97
C ASN A 241 -1.83 1.28 -27.52
N GLY A 242 -0.89 1.27 -26.56
CA GLY A 242 -1.13 0.86 -25.18
C GLY A 242 -1.77 1.89 -24.23
N LEU A 243 -1.82 3.16 -24.62
CA LEU A 243 -2.22 4.26 -23.73
C LEU A 243 -3.61 4.03 -23.07
N GLY A 244 -4.60 3.60 -23.85
CA GLY A 244 -5.97 3.38 -23.33
C GLY A 244 -6.05 2.21 -22.34
N THR A 245 -5.26 1.16 -22.55
CA THR A 245 -5.15 0.02 -21.63
C THR A 245 -4.60 0.47 -20.29
N LEU A 246 -3.46 1.17 -20.30
CA LEU A 246 -2.83 1.70 -19.09
C LEU A 246 -3.73 2.68 -18.35
N GLN A 247 -4.45 3.55 -19.06
CA GLN A 247 -5.38 4.51 -18.46
C GLN A 247 -6.56 3.82 -17.76
N SER A 248 -7.06 2.72 -18.32
CA SER A 248 -8.15 1.96 -17.69
C SER A 248 -7.63 1.21 -16.46
N ILE A 249 -6.48 0.52 -16.56
CA ILE A 249 -5.82 -0.15 -15.44
C ILE A 249 -5.57 0.84 -14.28
N ALA A 250 -5.00 2.01 -14.56
CA ALA A 250 -4.72 2.99 -13.52
C ALA A 250 -6.01 3.54 -12.88
N ARG A 251 -7.06 3.77 -13.68
CA ARG A 251 -8.38 4.19 -13.16
C ARG A 251 -8.99 3.13 -12.25
N ASP A 252 -9.04 1.89 -12.71
CA ASP A 252 -9.80 0.81 -12.08
C ASP A 252 -9.08 0.22 -10.86
N THR A 253 -7.79 0.51 -10.70
CA THR A 253 -6.98 0.28 -9.48
C THR A 253 -6.89 1.51 -8.57
N GLY A 254 -7.58 2.61 -8.92
CA GLY A 254 -7.60 3.85 -8.14
C GLY A 254 -6.24 4.58 -8.10
N ALA A 255 -5.34 4.31 -9.04
CA ALA A 255 -4.12 5.06 -9.26
C ALA A 255 -4.45 6.31 -10.10
N VAL A 256 -5.06 7.30 -9.46
CA VAL A 256 -5.52 8.56 -10.07
C VAL A 256 -4.97 9.77 -9.32
N ASP A 257 -4.81 10.91 -9.99
CA ASP A 257 -4.46 12.18 -9.35
C ASP A 257 -5.63 12.76 -8.53
N GLY A 258 -5.43 13.91 -7.89
CA GLY A 258 -6.46 14.58 -7.10
C GLY A 258 -7.68 15.07 -7.91
N GLY A 259 -7.60 15.07 -9.24
CA GLY A 259 -8.71 15.34 -10.15
C GLY A 259 -9.38 14.08 -10.71
N GLY A 260 -8.94 12.88 -10.30
CA GLY A 260 -9.44 11.60 -10.81
C GLY A 260 -8.88 11.20 -12.17
N ASN A 261 -7.82 11.85 -12.66
CA ASN A 261 -7.17 11.45 -13.91
C ASN A 261 -6.23 10.26 -13.67
N PRO A 262 -6.23 9.24 -14.53
CA PRO A 262 -5.35 8.09 -14.37
C PRO A 262 -3.86 8.48 -14.39
N LEU A 263 -3.09 7.89 -13.48
CA LEU A 263 -1.64 8.06 -13.37
C LEU A 263 -0.90 7.31 -14.47
N VAL A 264 -0.92 7.90 -15.67
CA VAL A 264 -0.23 7.40 -16.86
C VAL A 264 0.56 8.51 -17.53
N THR A 265 1.86 8.28 -17.75
CA THR A 265 2.70 9.18 -18.54
C THR A 265 2.84 8.66 -19.97
N ASN A 266 2.68 9.54 -20.96
CA ASN A 266 3.12 9.27 -22.33
C ASN A 266 4.62 9.64 -22.47
N TRP A 267 5.49 8.65 -22.36
CA TRP A 267 6.95 8.80 -22.38
C TRP A 267 7.50 8.75 -23.80
N ASN A 268 8.41 9.67 -24.13
CA ASN A 268 9.07 9.73 -25.43
C ASN A 268 10.49 9.16 -25.33
N PRO A 269 10.89 8.25 -26.23
CA PRO A 269 12.29 7.82 -26.33
C PRO A 269 13.25 9.01 -26.44
N GLY A 270 14.33 8.96 -25.67
CA GLY A 270 15.35 10.02 -25.60
C GLY A 270 15.30 10.88 -24.33
N THR A 271 14.26 10.74 -23.49
CA THR A 271 14.25 11.29 -22.13
C THR A 271 14.44 10.19 -21.08
N PRO A 272 14.93 10.50 -19.86
CA PRO A 272 15.04 9.49 -18.81
C PRO A 272 13.65 8.95 -18.41
N ILE A 273 13.45 7.64 -18.51
CA ILE A 273 12.18 7.01 -18.08
C ILE A 273 12.00 7.11 -16.57
N SER A 274 13.10 7.24 -15.82
CA SER A 274 13.10 7.51 -14.39
C SER A 274 12.35 8.79 -14.03
N ASP A 275 12.38 9.83 -14.86
CA ASP A 275 11.60 11.05 -14.62
C ASP A 275 10.09 10.78 -14.67
N ALA A 276 9.66 9.98 -15.64
CA ALA A 276 8.26 9.61 -15.77
C ALA A 276 7.78 8.77 -14.58
N VAL A 277 8.57 7.78 -14.16
CA VAL A 277 8.25 6.92 -13.01
C VAL A 277 8.21 7.72 -11.70
N VAL A 278 9.27 8.48 -11.41
CA VAL A 278 9.37 9.28 -10.17
C VAL A 278 8.22 10.29 -10.09
N ASN A 279 7.89 10.96 -11.20
CA ASN A 279 6.79 11.92 -11.22
C ASN A 279 5.44 11.27 -10.94
N GLN A 280 5.14 10.10 -11.52
CA GLN A 280 3.89 9.39 -11.24
C GLN A 280 3.81 8.92 -9.78
N ILE A 281 4.90 8.42 -9.22
CA ILE A 281 4.94 8.03 -7.80
C ILE A 281 4.80 9.26 -6.88
N GLN A 282 5.39 10.40 -7.23
CA GLN A 282 5.18 11.65 -6.49
C GLN A 282 3.72 12.09 -6.51
N ILE A 283 3.06 12.08 -7.68
CA ILE A 283 1.64 12.41 -7.79
C ILE A 283 0.80 11.42 -6.96
N LEU A 284 1.13 10.13 -7.00
CA LEU A 284 0.47 9.12 -6.18
C LEU A 284 0.61 9.45 -4.68
N ALA A 285 1.83 9.68 -4.23
CA ALA A 285 2.15 9.94 -2.82
C ALA A 285 1.59 11.26 -2.28
N ASP A 286 1.36 12.26 -3.16
CA ASP A 286 0.93 13.60 -2.74
C ASP A 286 -0.54 13.89 -3.05
N GLN A 287 -1.16 13.20 -4.01
CA GLN A 287 -2.42 13.63 -4.60
C GLN A 287 -3.48 12.53 -4.70
N THR A 288 -3.11 11.26 -4.81
CA THR A 288 -4.09 10.17 -4.89
C THR A 288 -4.85 10.08 -3.57
N PRO A 289 -6.17 10.32 -3.55
CA PRO A 289 -6.95 10.22 -2.32
C PRO A 289 -6.90 8.79 -1.77
N ILE A 290 -6.76 8.70 -0.45
CA ILE A 290 -6.77 7.44 0.30
C ILE A 290 -7.91 7.43 1.30
N GLU A 291 -8.41 6.24 1.58
CA GLU A 291 -9.26 6.02 2.75
C GLU A 291 -8.40 6.12 4.01
N VAL A 292 -8.90 6.77 5.05
CA VAL A 292 -8.19 6.93 6.32
C VAL A 292 -9.10 6.50 7.46
N THR A 293 -8.65 5.50 8.21
CA THR A 293 -9.34 4.93 9.36
C THR A 293 -8.45 4.97 10.60
N VAL A 294 -9.03 4.68 11.76
CA VAL A 294 -8.29 4.54 13.02
C VAL A 294 -8.41 3.10 13.54
N ARG A 295 -7.31 2.57 14.07
CA ARG A 295 -7.22 1.25 14.70
C ARG A 295 -6.69 1.40 16.11
N PHE A 296 -7.33 0.74 17.06
CA PHE A 296 -6.84 0.60 18.43
C PHE A 296 -6.04 -0.70 18.57
N VAL A 297 -4.86 -0.63 19.15
CA VAL A 297 -3.98 -1.77 19.41
C VAL A 297 -3.63 -1.79 20.89
N ASP A 298 -4.14 -2.80 21.59
CA ASP A 298 -3.89 -3.03 23.01
C ASP A 298 -2.44 -3.51 23.26
N ASP A 299 -1.87 -3.19 24.43
CA ASP A 299 -0.53 -3.66 24.79
C ASP A 299 -0.59 -5.11 25.28
N PRO A 300 0.00 -6.08 24.55
CA PRO A 300 -0.10 -7.49 24.91
C PRO A 300 0.73 -7.87 26.16
N SER A 301 1.50 -6.92 26.72
CA SER A 301 2.33 -7.16 27.90
C SER A 301 1.54 -7.11 29.21
N ASP A 302 0.33 -6.55 29.19
CA ASP A 302 -0.59 -6.58 30.32
C ASP A 302 -1.80 -7.49 30.06
N SER A 303 -2.60 -7.72 31.09
CA SER A 303 -3.74 -8.65 31.05
C SER A 303 -5.09 -7.97 30.90
N VAL A 304 -5.12 -6.64 30.84
CA VAL A 304 -6.33 -5.83 30.77
C VAL A 304 -6.58 -5.51 29.29
N GLU A 305 -7.72 -5.95 28.77
CA GLU A 305 -8.15 -5.51 27.45
C GLU A 305 -8.63 -4.05 27.54
N THR A 306 -7.76 -3.10 27.21
CA THR A 306 -7.97 -1.68 27.57
C THR A 306 -9.10 -1.02 26.80
N PHE A 307 -9.42 -1.47 25.58
CA PHE A 307 -10.54 -0.92 24.82
C PHE A 307 -11.86 -1.24 25.54
N GLY A 308 -12.08 -2.51 25.88
CA GLY A 308 -13.25 -2.95 26.63
C GLY A 308 -13.31 -2.37 28.04
N ALA A 309 -12.16 -2.17 28.71
CA ALA A 309 -12.11 -1.64 30.07
C ALA A 309 -12.41 -0.13 30.14
N PHE A 310 -11.83 0.69 29.26
CA PHE A 310 -11.77 2.14 29.41
C PHE A 310 -12.35 2.93 28.23
N VAL A 311 -12.41 2.36 27.03
CA VAL A 311 -12.86 3.09 25.83
C VAL A 311 -14.35 2.84 25.60
N ASP A 312 -15.08 3.91 25.28
CA ASP A 312 -16.46 3.81 24.82
C ASP A 312 -16.48 3.52 23.31
N HIS A 313 -15.92 4.44 22.52
CA HIS A 313 -15.76 4.32 21.07
C HIS A 313 -14.66 5.26 20.55
N LEU A 314 -14.28 5.05 19.29
CA LEU A 314 -13.47 5.98 18.51
C LEU A 314 -14.36 6.59 17.42
N GLU A 315 -14.19 7.86 17.12
CA GLU A 315 -14.90 8.49 16.01
C GLU A 315 -14.01 9.40 15.17
N ALA A 316 -14.19 9.38 13.86
CA ALA A 316 -13.68 10.39 12.94
C ALA A 316 -14.36 11.74 13.23
N ASN A 317 -13.58 12.82 13.26
CA ASN A 317 -14.09 14.16 13.51
C ASN A 317 -14.30 14.93 12.18
N PRO A 318 -15.50 14.92 11.59
CA PRO A 318 -15.73 15.55 10.29
C PRO A 318 -15.71 17.08 10.34
N ASN A 319 -15.84 17.68 11.52
CA ASN A 319 -15.78 19.12 11.70
C ASN A 319 -14.34 19.65 11.68
N GLY A 320 -13.35 18.75 11.82
CA GLY A 320 -11.95 19.12 11.99
C GLY A 320 -11.67 19.84 13.31
N ASP A 321 -10.43 20.30 13.45
CA ASP A 321 -9.96 21.11 14.58
C ASP A 321 -8.87 22.07 14.06
N PRO A 322 -9.22 23.32 13.76
CA PRO A 322 -8.26 24.31 13.27
C PRO A 322 -7.12 24.60 14.26
N GLY A 323 -7.34 24.42 15.57
CA GLY A 323 -6.31 24.59 16.59
C GLY A 323 -5.20 23.55 16.49
N ARG A 324 -5.53 22.36 15.96
CA ARG A 324 -4.60 21.25 15.69
C ARG A 324 -4.24 21.11 14.21
N GLY A 325 -4.77 21.98 13.35
CA GLY A 325 -4.53 21.95 11.91
C GLY A 325 -5.32 20.88 11.15
N CYS A 326 -6.28 20.23 11.79
CA CYS A 326 -7.19 19.28 11.15
C CYS A 326 -8.23 20.01 10.29
N VAL A 327 -8.39 19.57 9.05
CA VAL A 327 -9.41 20.11 8.16
C VAL A 327 -10.74 19.39 8.35
N ALA A 328 -11.84 20.10 8.09
CA ALA A 328 -13.16 19.49 8.03
C ALA A 328 -13.29 18.63 6.77
N LEU A 329 -13.62 17.35 6.92
CA LEU A 329 -13.80 16.39 5.83
C LEU A 329 -15.00 15.49 6.12
N PRO A 330 -15.79 15.10 5.11
CA PRO A 330 -16.85 14.11 5.31
C PRO A 330 -16.26 12.79 5.83
N ALA A 331 -16.92 12.21 6.82
CA ALA A 331 -16.63 10.88 7.32
C ALA A 331 -17.89 10.00 7.22
N VAL A 332 -17.68 8.69 7.18
CA VAL A 332 -18.71 7.67 7.08
C VAL A 332 -18.52 6.62 8.19
N ASP A 333 -19.62 6.03 8.62
CA ASP A 333 -19.66 4.84 9.47
C ASP A 333 -19.56 3.62 8.55
N THR A 334 -18.48 2.86 8.65
CA THR A 334 -18.23 1.68 7.79
C THR A 334 -18.47 0.36 8.51
N ASN A 335 -18.47 0.35 9.85
CA ASN A 335 -18.67 -0.83 10.67
C ASN A 335 -20.12 -0.98 11.21
N ALA A 336 -20.98 0.02 10.94
CA ALA A 336 -22.37 0.13 11.36
C ALA A 336 -22.58 0.19 12.88
N ASP A 337 -21.62 0.73 13.63
CA ASP A 337 -21.70 0.92 15.07
C ASP A 337 -22.33 2.26 15.49
N THR A 338 -22.81 3.05 14.52
CA THR A 338 -23.40 4.39 14.64
C THR A 338 -22.43 5.55 14.77
N TYR A 339 -21.12 5.28 14.86
CA TYR A 339 -20.07 6.28 14.93
C TYR A 339 -19.34 6.37 13.58
N LEU A 340 -18.95 7.58 13.20
CA LEU A 340 -18.17 7.76 11.97
C LEU A 340 -16.76 7.24 12.23
N ASP A 341 -16.21 6.40 11.36
CA ASP A 341 -14.91 5.74 11.59
C ASP A 341 -13.91 5.94 10.45
N THR A 342 -14.37 6.49 9.32
CA THR A 342 -13.61 6.51 8.07
C THR A 342 -13.75 7.83 7.33
N PHE A 343 -12.62 8.42 6.95
CA PHE A 343 -12.57 9.45 5.90
C PHE A 343 -12.30 8.79 4.55
N SER A 344 -13.28 8.78 3.63
CA SER A 344 -13.19 7.98 2.41
C SER A 344 -12.27 8.52 1.31
N ALA A 345 -11.87 9.80 1.39
CA ALA A 345 -11.08 10.45 0.35
C ALA A 345 -10.21 11.56 0.93
N VAL A 346 -9.11 11.19 1.56
CA VAL A 346 -8.14 12.13 2.12
C VAL A 346 -6.97 12.27 1.16
N LYS A 347 -6.66 13.50 0.75
CA LYS A 347 -5.43 13.78 0.02
C LYS A 347 -4.24 13.54 0.96
N PRO A 348 -3.22 12.75 0.58
CA PRO A 348 -2.06 12.49 1.40
C PRO A 348 -1.41 13.77 1.94
N GLY A 349 -0.96 13.72 3.19
CA GLY A 349 -0.40 14.86 3.91
C GLY A 349 -1.45 15.82 4.51
N THR A 350 -2.73 15.64 4.21
CA THR A 350 -3.82 16.36 4.89
C THR A 350 -3.95 15.86 6.32
N ARG A 351 -3.98 16.77 7.31
CA ARG A 351 -4.24 16.38 8.71
C ARG A 351 -5.73 16.14 8.93
N VAL A 352 -6.04 14.99 9.51
CA VAL A 352 -7.39 14.61 9.94
C VAL A 352 -7.39 14.34 11.43
N CYS A 353 -8.56 14.49 12.04
CA CYS A 353 -8.73 14.29 13.46
C CYS A 353 -9.64 13.09 13.76
N PHE A 354 -9.25 12.31 14.76
CA PHE A 354 -10.10 11.30 15.38
C PHE A 354 -10.24 11.64 16.86
N ASP A 355 -11.39 11.33 17.42
CA ASP A 355 -11.69 11.46 18.84
C ASP A 355 -11.70 10.09 19.49
N ILE A 356 -11.10 10.01 20.67
CA ILE A 356 -11.24 8.89 21.58
C ILE A 356 -12.16 9.30 22.71
N ILE A 357 -13.25 8.56 22.89
CA ILE A 357 -14.21 8.77 23.96
C ILE A 357 -14.01 7.66 24.98
N VAL A 358 -13.75 8.04 26.23
CA VAL A 358 -13.55 7.10 27.33
C VAL A 358 -14.80 7.00 28.18
N LYS A 359 -15.04 5.82 28.74
CA LYS A 359 -16.16 5.53 29.64
C LYS A 359 -15.66 5.37 31.07
N GLN A 360 -16.60 5.38 32.01
CA GLN A 360 -16.29 5.11 33.40
C GLN A 360 -15.60 3.74 33.57
N ASN A 361 -14.50 3.74 34.32
CA ASN A 361 -13.82 2.51 34.72
C ASN A 361 -14.64 1.72 35.75
N ASP A 362 -15.35 0.71 35.29
CA ASP A 362 -16.07 -0.27 36.14
C ASP A 362 -15.35 -1.63 36.22
N THR A 363 -14.18 -1.75 35.59
CA THR A 363 -13.48 -3.03 35.40
C THR A 363 -12.24 -3.16 36.29
N VAL A 364 -11.38 -2.15 36.32
CA VAL A 364 -10.07 -2.21 36.97
C VAL A 364 -10.12 -1.49 38.30
N GLN A 365 -10.10 -2.28 39.39
CA GLN A 365 -10.07 -1.75 40.75
C GLN A 365 -8.72 -1.10 41.09
N PRO A 366 -8.68 -0.10 41.97
CA PRO A 366 -7.44 0.53 42.40
C PRO A 366 -6.64 -0.45 43.28
N THR A 367 -5.31 -0.29 43.27
CA THR A 367 -4.42 -0.96 44.23
C THR A 367 -3.77 0.05 45.16
N GLY A 368 -2.87 -0.38 46.05
CA GLY A 368 -2.04 0.55 46.84
C GLY A 368 -1.07 1.39 45.99
N GLU A 369 -0.83 1.00 44.74
CA GLU A 369 0.04 1.70 43.79
C GLU A 369 -0.74 2.12 42.54
N PRO A 370 -0.35 3.23 41.87
CA PRO A 370 -0.94 3.62 40.59
C PRO A 370 -0.72 2.53 39.53
N GLN A 371 -1.76 2.26 38.74
CA GLN A 371 -1.68 1.32 37.61
C GLN A 371 -1.74 2.10 36.30
N LEU A 372 -0.78 1.84 35.41
CA LEU A 372 -0.69 2.47 34.10
C LEU A 372 -0.84 1.41 33.03
N PHE A 373 -1.87 1.56 32.18
CA PHE A 373 -2.10 0.70 31.03
C PHE A 373 -1.79 1.48 29.76
N LYS A 374 -1.27 0.78 28.75
CA LYS A 374 -0.84 1.37 27.50
C LYS A 374 -1.64 0.76 26.35
N ALA A 375 -1.98 1.58 25.37
CA ALA A 375 -2.41 1.16 24.05
C ALA A 375 -1.79 2.06 22.98
N THR A 376 -1.97 1.70 21.72
CA THR A 376 -1.56 2.49 20.57
C THR A 376 -2.75 2.73 19.65
N LEU A 377 -2.99 3.99 19.29
CA LEU A 377 -3.88 4.38 18.20
C LEU A 377 -3.07 4.51 16.92
N GLU A 378 -3.47 3.78 15.89
CA GLU A 378 -2.84 3.81 14.57
C GLU A 378 -3.81 4.39 13.55
N VAL A 379 -3.35 5.33 12.74
CA VAL A 379 -4.08 5.77 11.56
C VAL A 379 -3.63 4.95 10.36
N VAL A 380 -4.61 4.36 9.69
CA VAL A 380 -4.38 3.39 8.62
C VAL A 380 -4.91 3.94 7.30
N GLY A 381 -4.04 3.95 6.29
CA GLY A 381 -4.35 4.33 4.92
C GLY A 381 -4.78 3.13 4.09
N ASP A 382 -5.93 3.24 3.41
CA ASP A 382 -6.56 2.20 2.58
C ASP A 382 -6.74 0.85 3.33
N GLY A 383 -6.72 0.85 4.66
CA GLY A 383 -6.76 -0.36 5.48
C GLY A 383 -5.47 -1.20 5.48
N ILE A 384 -4.37 -0.70 4.89
CA ILE A 384 -3.12 -1.45 4.71
C ILE A 384 -1.96 -0.86 5.52
N THR A 385 -1.60 0.39 5.26
CA THR A 385 -0.36 0.97 5.79
C THR A 385 -0.67 1.84 6.99
N VAL A 386 0.11 1.69 8.06
CA VAL A 386 0.10 2.66 9.17
C VAL A 386 0.75 3.95 8.65
N LEU A 387 0.00 5.06 8.70
CA LEU A 387 0.46 6.38 8.27
C LEU A 387 1.08 7.15 9.43
N ASP A 388 0.53 6.96 10.63
CA ASP A 388 0.97 7.59 11.87
C ASP A 388 0.40 6.82 13.07
N SER A 389 1.00 6.98 14.25
CA SER A 389 0.57 6.28 15.45
C SER A 389 0.84 7.09 16.72
N ARG A 390 0.03 6.91 17.76
CA ARG A 390 0.20 7.56 19.07
C ARG A 390 -0.08 6.60 20.21
N ASP A 391 0.68 6.75 21.28
CA ASP A 391 0.44 6.01 22.51
C ASP A 391 -0.70 6.65 23.31
N VAL A 392 -1.55 5.80 23.87
CA VAL A 392 -2.63 6.14 24.79
C VAL A 392 -2.34 5.50 26.14
N TYR A 393 -2.45 6.29 27.21
CA TYR A 393 -2.22 5.84 28.56
C TYR A 393 -3.49 5.98 29.40
N PHE A 394 -3.86 4.92 30.10
CA PHE A 394 -4.95 4.91 31.07
C PHE A 394 -4.36 4.74 32.47
N LEU A 395 -4.55 5.75 33.33
CA LEU A 395 -4.03 5.78 34.69
C LEU A 395 -5.15 5.52 35.68
N VAL A 396 -5.14 4.35 36.32
CA VAL A 396 -6.00 4.06 37.47
C VAL A 396 -5.27 4.51 38.74
N PRO A 397 -5.77 5.54 39.45
CA PRO A 397 -5.12 6.05 40.65
C PRO A 397 -5.14 5.03 41.80
N PRO A 398 -4.18 5.10 42.74
CA PRO A 398 -4.15 4.21 43.88
C PRO A 398 -5.27 4.54 44.86
N VAL A 399 -5.66 3.55 45.67
CA VAL A 399 -6.45 3.78 46.88
C VAL A 399 -5.49 4.01 48.05
N VAL A 400 -5.59 5.19 48.68
CA VAL A 400 -4.85 5.47 49.92
C VAL A 400 -5.71 5.01 51.09
N GLU A 401 -5.40 3.84 51.65
CA GLU A 401 -5.98 3.44 52.93
C GLU A 401 -5.41 4.34 54.03
N ILE A 402 -6.19 5.34 54.44
CA ILE A 402 -5.85 6.14 55.62
C ILE A 402 -6.16 5.28 56.85
N ASP A 403 -5.13 4.79 57.54
CA ASP A 403 -5.30 4.13 58.84
C ASP A 403 -5.98 5.11 59.81
N PRO A 404 -7.19 4.81 60.31
CA PRO A 404 -7.86 5.67 61.26
C PRO A 404 -7.15 5.74 62.62
N ASN A 405 -6.11 4.92 62.86
CA ASN A 405 -5.28 4.92 64.06
C ASN A 405 -3.77 4.91 63.73
N PRO A 406 -3.18 6.06 63.33
CA PRO A 406 -1.73 6.12 63.17
C PRO A 406 -1.02 5.81 64.50
N PRO A 407 0.09 5.04 64.50
CA PRO A 407 0.84 4.75 65.71
C PRO A 407 1.32 6.04 66.38
N ALA A 408 1.11 6.11 67.70
CA ALA A 408 1.33 7.28 68.56
C ALA A 408 2.79 7.72 68.67
#